data_AF-A0A2U1L5M2-F1
#
_entry.id   AF-A0A2U1L5M2-F1
#
_cell.length_a   1.000
_cell.length_b   1.000
_cell.length_c   1.000
_cell.angle_alpha   90.00
_cell.angle_beta   90.00
_cell.angle_gamma   90.00
#
_symmetry.space_group_name_H-M   'P 1'
#
loop_
_entity.id
_entity.type
_entity.pdbx_description
1 polymer ?
#
loop_
_entity_poly.entity_id
_entity_poly.type
_entity_poly.pdbx_seq_one_letter_code
_entity_poly.pdbx_strand_id
1 'polypeptide(L)'
;MELTFFFYHRLQLALVCVSKEVDPVHQFFEYLAFVINVVCASSKRHDELQKAKTIEIKNLLELGEIKSGKGQNQVGTLRRAGDTRWGSHFKSICSLVNMFDVTQAVLKGIMDDTTRNTRAQRGDASMAYSYLKSFEFVFVLHMMERGDAKD
;
A
#
# COMPACT_ATOMS: atom_id res chain seq x y z
N MET A 1 -3.42 5.83 -33.30
CA MET A 1 -2.70 5.61 -32.03
C MET A 1 -2.92 6.76 -31.03
N GLU A 2 -3.29 7.98 -31.45
CA GLU A 2 -3.60 9.10 -30.52
C GLU A 2 -5.01 9.06 -29.91
N LEU A 3 -6.02 8.56 -30.64
CA LEU A 3 -7.39 8.45 -30.13
C LEU A 3 -7.50 7.58 -28.87
N THR A 4 -6.77 6.46 -28.81
CA THR A 4 -6.75 5.55 -27.66
C THR A 4 -6.17 6.18 -26.40
N PHE A 5 -5.19 7.08 -26.53
CA PHE A 5 -4.58 7.77 -25.37
C PHE A 5 -5.54 8.81 -24.77
N PHE A 6 -6.27 9.54 -25.62
CA PHE A 6 -7.29 10.50 -25.18
C PHE A 6 -8.41 9.82 -24.41
N PHE A 7 -8.97 8.73 -24.96
CA PHE A 7 -10.03 7.96 -24.28
C PHE A 7 -9.54 7.36 -22.97
N TYR A 8 -8.33 6.79 -22.94
CA TYR A 8 -7.72 6.27 -21.72
C TYR A 8 -7.54 7.35 -20.65
N HIS A 9 -7.02 8.52 -21.01
CA HIS A 9 -6.82 9.62 -20.07
C HIS A 9 -8.14 10.13 -19.50
N ARG A 10 -9.17 10.34 -20.33
CA ARG A 10 -10.48 10.79 -19.85
C ARG A 10 -11.18 9.73 -19.00
N LEU A 11 -11.05 8.46 -19.36
CA LEU A 11 -11.56 7.35 -18.55
C LEU A 11 -10.87 7.31 -17.18
N GLN A 12 -9.55 7.49 -17.12
CA GLN A 12 -8.83 7.55 -15.85
C GLN A 12 -9.27 8.72 -14.97
N LEU A 13 -9.47 9.91 -15.55
CA LEU A 13 -9.97 11.06 -14.79
C LEU A 13 -11.40 10.84 -14.30
N ALA A 14 -12.27 10.29 -15.15
CA ALA A 14 -13.64 9.95 -14.77
C ALA A 14 -13.67 8.94 -13.63
N LEU A 15 -12.82 7.91 -13.68
CA LEU A 15 -12.74 6.89 -12.62
C LEU A 15 -12.27 7.50 -11.29
N VAL A 16 -11.26 8.38 -11.33
CA VAL A 16 -10.80 9.12 -10.13
C VAL A 16 -11.91 10.02 -9.59
N CYS A 17 -12.63 10.74 -10.45
CA CYS A 17 -13.77 11.57 -10.03
C CYS A 17 -14.87 10.72 -9.38
N VAL A 18 -15.33 9.66 -10.03
CA VAL A 18 -16.39 8.78 -9.49
C VAL A 18 -15.96 8.12 -8.18
N SER A 19 -14.68 7.76 -8.03
CA SER A 19 -14.17 7.19 -6.78
C SER A 19 -14.28 8.14 -5.58
N LYS A 20 -14.28 9.46 -5.82
CA LYS A 20 -14.45 10.48 -4.78
C LYS A 20 -15.92 10.69 -4.39
N GLU A 21 -16.85 10.33 -5.25
CA GLU A 21 -18.30 10.42 -5.00
C GLU A 21 -18.85 9.22 -4.22
N VAL A 22 -18.00 8.21 -3.96
CA VAL A 22 -18.34 7.02 -3.16
C VAL A 22 -17.59 7.11 -1.84
N ASP A 23 -18.28 7.54 -0.77
CA ASP A 23 -17.64 7.87 0.52
C ASP A 23 -16.67 6.77 1.03
N PRO A 24 -17.03 5.47 1.04
CA PRO A 24 -16.10 4.43 1.50
C PRO A 24 -14.82 4.31 0.66
N VAL A 25 -14.91 4.61 -0.65
CA VAL A 25 -13.77 4.55 -1.57
C VAL A 25 -12.88 5.78 -1.39
N HIS A 26 -13.48 6.96 -1.24
CA HIS A 26 -12.75 8.18 -0.95
C HIS A 26 -11.95 8.05 0.36
N GLN A 27 -12.63 7.64 1.43
CA GLN A 27 -12.06 7.44 2.76
C GLN A 27 -10.96 6.37 2.75
N PHE A 28 -11.15 5.28 1.98
CA PHE A 28 -10.10 4.29 1.77
C PHE A 28 -8.81 4.90 1.22
N PHE A 29 -8.88 5.80 0.22
CA PHE A 29 -7.69 6.42 -0.36
C PHE A 29 -7.01 7.39 0.60
N GLU A 30 -7.77 8.11 1.44
CA GLU A 30 -7.20 8.93 2.51
C GLU A 30 -6.45 8.08 3.54
N TYR A 31 -7.05 6.96 3.95
CA TYR A 31 -6.43 6.02 4.89
C TYR A 31 -5.19 5.36 4.31
N LEU A 32 -5.25 4.97 3.03
CA LEU A 32 -4.11 4.41 2.31
C LEU A 32 -2.94 5.40 2.28
N ALA A 33 -3.21 6.65 1.92
CA ALA A 33 -2.21 7.71 1.89
C ALA A 33 -1.62 7.94 3.28
N PHE A 34 -2.46 7.97 4.32
CA PHE A 34 -2.02 8.13 5.70
C PHE A 34 -1.11 6.99 6.15
N VAL A 35 -1.50 5.73 5.95
CA VAL A 35 -0.70 4.55 6.28
C VAL A 35 0.67 4.60 5.60
N ILE A 36 0.69 4.86 4.28
CA ILE A 36 1.95 4.96 3.52
C ILE A 36 2.82 6.09 4.07
N ASN A 37 2.24 7.24 4.40
CA ASN A 37 2.98 8.36 4.95
C ASN A 37 3.59 8.02 6.32
N VAL A 38 2.82 7.40 7.22
CA VAL A 38 3.31 7.01 8.54
C VAL A 38 4.48 6.04 8.39
N VAL A 39 4.35 5.03 7.55
CA VAL A 39 5.37 3.98 7.38
C VAL A 39 6.62 4.50 6.64
N CYS A 40 6.45 5.38 5.65
CA CYS A 40 7.53 5.91 4.83
C CYS A 40 8.14 7.24 5.34
N ALA A 41 7.63 7.82 6.42
CA ALA A 41 8.09 9.14 6.90
C ALA A 41 9.53 9.15 7.49
N SER A 42 10.29 8.06 7.43
CA SER A 42 11.73 8.07 7.72
C SER A 42 12.47 7.10 6.80
N SER A 43 13.60 7.54 6.23
CA SER A 43 14.48 6.69 5.43
C SER A 43 14.91 5.43 6.18
N LYS A 44 15.09 5.52 7.50
CA LYS A 44 15.44 4.37 8.33
C LYS A 44 14.31 3.33 8.44
N ARG A 45 13.07 3.80 8.59
CA ARG A 45 11.88 2.93 8.60
C ARG A 45 11.64 2.29 7.24
N HIS A 46 11.94 3.02 6.17
CA HIS A 46 11.97 2.48 4.83
C HIS A 46 12.98 1.32 4.71
N ASP A 47 14.21 1.50 5.21
CA ASP A 47 15.24 0.44 5.19
C ASP A 47 14.84 -0.78 6.03
N GLU A 48 14.22 -0.58 7.19
CA GLU A 48 13.71 -1.66 8.05
C GLU A 48 12.60 -2.45 7.35
N LEU A 49 11.68 -1.76 6.67
CA LEU A 49 10.62 -2.36 5.86
C LEU A 49 11.20 -3.20 4.71
N GLN A 50 12.22 -2.68 4.00
CA GLN A 50 12.92 -3.42 2.95
C GLN A 50 13.60 -4.68 3.49
N LYS A 51 14.30 -4.57 4.63
CA LYS A 51 14.98 -5.71 5.28
C LYS A 51 13.99 -6.79 5.70
N ALA A 52 12.89 -6.42 6.35
CA ALA A 52 11.87 -7.37 6.79
C ALA A 52 11.28 -8.14 5.61
N LYS A 53 10.94 -7.46 4.51
CA LYS A 53 10.43 -8.11 3.29
C LYS A 53 11.48 -9.00 2.61
N THR A 54 12.75 -8.60 2.64
CA THR A 54 13.86 -9.44 2.15
C THR A 54 13.96 -10.75 2.92
N ILE A 55 13.84 -10.71 4.25
CA ILE A 55 13.89 -11.89 5.11
C ILE A 55 12.69 -12.81 4.84
N GLU A 56 11.49 -12.25 4.76
CA GLU A 56 10.28 -13.00 4.43
C GLU A 56 10.43 -13.75 3.10
N ILE A 57 10.88 -13.06 2.04
CA ILE A 57 11.11 -13.65 0.72
C ILE A 57 12.16 -14.78 0.77
N LYS A 58 13.25 -14.58 1.52
CA LYS A 58 14.29 -15.60 1.69
C LYS A 58 13.74 -16.85 2.36
N ASN A 59 12.94 -16.69 3.41
CA ASN A 59 12.32 -17.82 4.12
C ASN A 59 11.34 -18.58 3.22
N LEU A 60 10.50 -17.87 2.47
CA LEU A 60 9.55 -18.50 1.53
C LEU A 60 10.27 -19.24 0.39
N LEU A 61 11.42 -18.75 -0.07
CA LEU A 61 12.28 -19.45 -1.03
C LEU A 61 12.92 -20.72 -0.44
N GLU A 62 13.40 -20.64 0.81
CA GLU A 62 13.99 -21.78 1.52
C GLU A 62 12.96 -22.89 1.80
N LEU A 63 11.71 -22.51 2.06
CA LEU A 63 10.57 -23.43 2.22
C LEU A 63 10.01 -23.95 0.88
N GLY A 64 10.46 -23.40 -0.25
CA GLY A 64 9.98 -23.77 -1.58
C GLY A 64 8.55 -23.30 -1.89
N GLU A 65 7.98 -22.42 -1.06
CA GLU A 65 6.62 -21.88 -1.23
C GLU A 65 6.51 -20.90 -2.41
N ILE A 66 7.64 -20.28 -2.78
CA ILE A 66 7.74 -19.40 -3.95
C ILE A 66 8.92 -19.82 -4.83
N LYS A 67 8.80 -19.61 -6.15
CA LYS A 67 9.88 -19.91 -7.12
C LYS A 67 10.82 -18.70 -7.24
N SER A 68 12.10 -18.99 -7.45
CA SER A 68 13.09 -17.97 -7.84
C SER A 68 13.01 -17.73 -9.35
N GLY A 69 12.97 -16.46 -9.77
CA GLY A 69 12.89 -16.08 -11.19
C GLY A 69 13.21 -14.60 -11.41
N LYS A 70 13.61 -14.23 -12.63
CA LYS A 70 14.05 -12.85 -12.95
C LYS A 70 12.86 -11.88 -12.82
N GLY A 71 12.88 -11.07 -11.76
CA GLY A 71 11.79 -10.13 -11.43
C GLY A 71 10.76 -10.67 -10.42
N GLN A 72 10.82 -11.95 -10.07
CA GLN A 72 10.00 -12.53 -9.00
C GLN A 72 10.67 -12.28 -7.65
N ASN A 73 9.86 -11.98 -6.63
CA ASN A 73 10.32 -11.75 -5.27
C ASN A 73 11.28 -10.54 -5.15
N GLN A 74 11.09 -9.52 -6.00
CA GLN A 74 11.71 -8.23 -5.76
C GLN A 74 11.08 -7.59 -4.51
N VAL A 75 11.95 -7.03 -3.67
CA VAL A 75 11.51 -6.23 -2.54
C VAL A 75 10.93 -4.92 -3.11
N GLY A 76 9.61 -4.82 -3.13
CA GLY A 76 8.90 -3.61 -3.54
C GLY A 76 8.99 -2.53 -2.47
N THR A 77 8.74 -1.28 -2.84
CA THR A 77 8.52 -0.16 -1.91
C THR A 77 7.03 0.14 -1.84
N LEU A 78 6.53 0.58 -0.68
CA LEU A 78 5.20 1.17 -0.59
C LEU A 78 5.16 2.41 -1.48
N ARG A 79 4.29 2.39 -2.49
CA ARG A 79 4.21 3.48 -3.48
C ARG A 79 3.15 4.46 -3.04
N ARG A 80 3.48 5.75 -2.99
CA ARG A 80 2.48 6.80 -2.82
C ARG A 80 1.67 6.98 -4.12
N ALA A 81 0.36 7.11 -3.99
CA ALA A 81 -0.51 7.43 -5.11
C ALA A 81 -0.28 8.90 -5.51
N GLY A 82 -0.35 9.19 -6.81
CA GLY A 82 -0.38 10.56 -7.30
C GLY A 82 -1.81 10.97 -7.62
N ASP A 83 -2.21 12.17 -7.22
CA ASP A 83 -3.60 12.64 -7.20
C ASP A 83 -4.33 12.65 -8.55
N THR A 84 -3.62 12.47 -9.66
CA THR A 84 -4.12 12.70 -11.03
C THR A 84 -4.19 11.46 -11.91
N ARG A 85 -3.71 10.29 -11.46
CA ARG A 85 -3.60 9.11 -12.31
C ARG A 85 -4.04 7.84 -11.59
N TRP A 86 -5.16 7.25 -12.01
CA TRP A 86 -5.64 5.96 -11.49
C TRP A 86 -4.56 4.88 -11.44
N GLY A 87 -3.72 4.80 -12.49
CA GLY A 87 -2.63 3.82 -12.51
C GLY A 87 -1.65 3.96 -11.33
N SER A 88 -1.51 5.14 -10.72
CA SER A 88 -0.70 5.32 -9.50
C SER A 88 -1.43 4.86 -8.24
N HIS A 89 -2.74 5.13 -8.12
CA HIS A 89 -3.60 4.59 -7.06
C HIS A 89 -3.60 3.06 -7.06
N PHE A 90 -3.77 2.45 -8.24
CA PHE A 90 -3.71 1.00 -8.40
C PHE A 90 -2.34 0.43 -7.99
N LYS A 91 -1.25 1.08 -8.40
CA LYS A 91 0.12 0.69 -8.01
C LYS A 91 0.33 0.80 -6.49
N SER A 92 -0.28 1.77 -5.82
CA SER A 92 -0.26 1.89 -4.35
C SER A 92 -1.00 0.74 -3.69
N ILE A 93 -2.21 0.43 -4.16
CA ILE A 93 -3.01 -0.71 -3.69
C ILE A 93 -2.22 -2.02 -3.81
N CYS A 94 -1.70 -2.31 -5.00
CA CYS A 94 -0.87 -3.50 -5.24
C CYS A 94 0.35 -3.56 -4.31
N SER A 95 1.02 -2.42 -4.11
CA SER A 95 2.19 -2.37 -3.22
C SER A 95 1.82 -2.64 -1.76
N LEU A 96 0.67 -2.15 -1.29
CA LEU A 96 0.21 -2.39 0.07
C LEU A 96 -0.18 -3.86 0.26
N VAL A 97 -0.90 -4.47 -0.69
CA VAL A 97 -1.26 -5.90 -0.65
C VAL A 97 0.00 -6.76 -0.54
N ASN A 98 1.00 -6.51 -1.38
CA ASN A 98 2.25 -7.26 -1.37
C ASN A 98 3.08 -7.08 -0.08
N MET A 99 2.88 -5.96 0.63
CA MET A 99 3.65 -5.59 1.82
C MET A 99 2.78 -5.56 3.08
N PHE A 100 1.60 -6.18 3.07
CA PHE A 100 0.59 -5.98 4.11
C PHE A 100 1.10 -6.37 5.50
N ASP A 101 1.67 -7.57 5.63
CA ASP A 101 2.19 -8.08 6.91
C ASP A 101 3.38 -7.26 7.41
N VAL A 102 4.28 -6.89 6.51
CA VAL A 102 5.44 -6.05 6.82
C VAL A 102 5.01 -4.66 7.28
N THR A 103 4.00 -4.09 6.63
CA THR A 103 3.42 -2.79 7.00
C THR A 103 2.83 -2.86 8.42
N GLN A 104 2.12 -3.95 8.76
CA GLN A 104 1.60 -4.18 10.11
C GLN A 104 2.72 -4.32 11.15
N ALA A 105 3.79 -5.05 10.82
CA ALA A 105 4.93 -5.23 11.72
C ALA A 105 5.65 -3.91 12.02
N VAL A 106 5.87 -3.06 11.01
CA VAL A 106 6.50 -1.74 11.19
C VAL A 106 5.64 -0.81 12.03
N LEU A 107 4.32 -0.80 11.81
CA LEU A 107 3.40 0.03 12.62
C LEU A 107 3.43 -0.37 14.09
N LYS A 108 3.40 -1.67 14.41
CA LYS A 108 3.57 -2.17 15.79
C LYS A 108 4.91 -1.75 16.38
N GLY A 109 6.00 -1.90 15.62
CA GLY A 109 7.33 -1.46 16.06
C GLY A 109 7.39 0.03 16.39
N ILE A 110 6.71 0.88 15.62
CA ILE A 110 6.61 2.33 15.91
C ILE A 110 5.82 2.56 17.20
N MET A 111 4.69 1.86 17.39
CA MET A 111 3.84 1.99 18.58
C MET A 111 4.60 1.63 19.87
N ASP A 112 5.43 0.59 19.82
CA ASP A 112 6.11 0.03 20.99
C ASP A 112 7.43 0.75 21.32
N ASP A 113 8.11 1.33 20.31
CA ASP A 113 9.39 2.02 20.53
C ASP A 113 9.21 3.43 21.08
N THR A 114 9.25 3.53 22.41
CA THR A 114 9.12 4.80 23.15
C THR A 114 10.40 5.63 23.17
N THR A 115 11.52 5.08 22.69
CA THR A 115 12.83 5.75 22.75
C THR A 115 13.14 6.52 21.47
N ARG A 116 12.65 6.03 20.33
CA ARG A 116 12.90 6.61 19.01
C ARG A 116 11.73 7.38 18.44
N ASN A 117 10.51 7.11 18.94
CA ASN A 117 9.29 7.73 18.43
C ASN A 117 8.65 8.64 19.48
N THR A 118 8.23 9.82 19.03
CA THR A 118 7.45 10.75 19.85
C THR A 118 6.05 10.20 20.12
N ARG A 119 5.39 10.67 21.17
CA ARG A 119 3.99 10.29 21.47
C ARG A 119 3.07 10.50 20.26
N ALA A 120 3.28 11.57 19.48
CA ALA A 120 2.52 11.84 18.27
C ALA A 120 2.74 10.76 17.20
N GLN A 121 3.99 10.41 16.89
CA GLN A 121 4.33 9.37 15.91
C GLN A 121 3.75 8.00 16.28
N ARG A 122 3.75 7.65 17.58
CA ARG A 122 3.10 6.42 18.06
C ARG A 122 1.58 6.47 17.94
N GLY A 123 0.99 7.65 18.17
CA GLY A 123 -0.44 7.89 17.95
C GLY A 123 -0.82 7.71 16.48
N ASP A 124 -0.03 8.29 15.58
CA ASP A 124 -0.22 8.14 14.12
C ASP A 124 -0.06 6.67 13.69
N ALA A 125 0.90 5.94 14.25
CA ALA A 125 1.07 4.51 13.99
C ALA A 125 -0.10 3.67 14.50
N SER A 126 -0.59 3.96 15.70
CA SER A 126 -1.78 3.32 16.26
C SER A 126 -3.02 3.55 15.39
N MET A 127 -3.20 4.79 14.91
CA MET A 127 -4.29 5.15 14.01
C MET A 127 -4.16 4.50 12.63
N ALA A 128 -2.97 4.49 12.04
CA ALA A 128 -2.71 3.79 10.79
C ALA A 128 -2.97 2.28 10.92
N TYR A 129 -2.60 1.69 12.07
CA TYR A 129 -2.84 0.29 12.35
C TYR A 129 -4.34 -0.02 12.52
N SER A 130 -5.11 0.88 13.16
CA SER A 130 -6.57 0.69 13.28
C SER A 130 -7.27 0.76 11.91
N TYR A 131 -6.82 1.63 11.01
CA TYR A 131 -7.32 1.65 9.62
C TYR A 131 -7.01 0.34 8.89
N LEU A 132 -5.80 -0.19 8.98
CA LEU A 132 -5.45 -1.48 8.35
C LEU A 132 -6.26 -2.68 8.88
N LYS A 133 -6.85 -2.54 10.07
CA LYS A 133 -7.70 -3.57 10.69
C LYS A 133 -9.20 -3.30 10.53
N SER A 134 -9.60 -2.15 9.99
CA SER A 134 -11.01 -1.85 9.81
C SER A 134 -11.59 -2.71 8.68
N PHE A 135 -12.83 -3.16 8.87
CA PHE A 135 -13.52 -3.96 7.86
C PHE A 135 -13.64 -3.18 6.54
N GLU A 136 -14.04 -1.92 6.60
CA GLU A 136 -14.21 -1.06 5.43
C GLU A 136 -12.93 -0.94 4.61
N PHE A 137 -11.79 -0.73 5.27
CA PHE A 137 -10.51 -0.61 4.58
C PHE A 137 -10.12 -1.92 3.87
N VAL A 138 -10.19 -3.05 4.58
CA VAL A 138 -9.83 -4.36 4.03
C VAL A 138 -10.79 -4.75 2.89
N PHE A 139 -12.07 -4.46 3.06
CA PHE A 139 -13.11 -4.72 2.07
C PHE A 139 -12.86 -3.94 0.78
N VAL A 140 -12.66 -2.62 0.86
CA VAL A 140 -12.37 -1.79 -0.32
C VAL A 140 -11.02 -2.16 -0.93
N LEU A 141 -9.99 -2.49 -0.12
CA LEU A 141 -8.70 -2.96 -0.61
C LEU A 141 -8.86 -4.20 -1.50
N HIS A 142 -9.65 -5.19 -1.06
CA HIS A 142 -9.89 -6.42 -1.81
C HIS A 142 -10.77 -6.20 -3.04
N MET A 143 -11.78 -5.33 -2.96
CA MET A 143 -12.58 -4.97 -4.13
C MET A 143 -11.74 -4.33 -5.23
N MET A 144 -10.84 -3.42 -4.84
CA MET A 144 -10.02 -2.66 -5.79
C MET A 144 -8.83 -3.45 -6.33
N GLU A 145 -8.29 -4.42 -5.57
CA GLU A 145 -7.24 -5.33 -6.05
C GLU A 145 -7.77 -6.30 -7.11
N ARG A 146 -9.00 -6.79 -6.97
CA ARG A 146 -9.61 -7.77 -7.89
C ARG A 146 -10.24 -7.17 -9.14
N GLY A 147 -10.40 -5.85 -9.21
CA GLY A 147 -11.02 -5.15 -10.35
C GLY A 147 -10.27 -5.30 -11.68
N ASP A 148 -8.96 -5.61 -11.63
CA ASP A 148 -8.09 -5.74 -12.82
C ASP A 148 -7.72 -7.20 -13.14
N ALA A 149 -8.27 -8.18 -12.42
CA ALA A 149 -7.98 -9.60 -12.60
C ALA A 149 -9.15 -10.35 -13.25
N LYS A 150 -9.43 -10.03 -14.52
CA LYS A 150 -10.07 -10.90 -15.51
C LYS A 150 -10.16 -10.16 -16.84
N ASP A 151 -9.19 -10.43 -17.71
CA ASP A 151 -9.35 -10.72 -19.15
C ASP A 151 -8.06 -11.39 -19.66
#